data_AF-A0A2G5V4R6-F1
#
_entry.id   AF-A0A2G5V4R6-F1
#
_cell.length_a   1.000
_cell.length_b   1.000
_cell.length_c   1.000
_cell.angle_alpha   90.00
_cell.angle_beta   90.00
_cell.angle_gamma   90.00
#
_symmetry.space_group_name_H-M   'P 1'
#
loop_
_entity.id
_entity.type
_entity.pdbx_description
1 polymer ?
#
loop_
_entity_poly.entity_id
_entity_poly.type
_entity_poly.pdbx_seq_one_letter_code
_entity_poly.pdbx_strand_id
1 'polypeptide(L)'
;MKGSQADEESSTKEIDKLPSLCQLKYCYLLSILSSIPIIGFDQLYLFLSLHSKLQHEQFSMDISKELEHQLLDTPIEFPEAGVKANGNQAAQQVPEAEQPNIGKDVLELAQQIKEYIDAKRGDLVTYEMLKEIHDKGDMECYKKTLEYISSEGIPTAAETTMLRGFLRQAFNQEAKMRAQHNEHLQLLDNKIDSLASEVTKLREQSAKLENQLKTGRAPRTKKCVLQADEKEGCKICAQLDHPASRCPVYPTAESKISALQLKNACLVCARIGHPQAECPVAEVTKECEKCHIKHFRSLCTARFGSAAMERKKREAEEQKQKKQAKVQATLLAGITSFAQPPTKKNQKRKLRKKMMKEMTAGGKDE
;
A
#
# COMPACT_ATOMS: atom_id res chain seq x y z
N MET A 1 -10.39 -5.56 58.97
CA MET A 1 -9.15 -4.91 58.48
C MET A 1 -8.71 -5.68 57.25
N LYS A 2 -8.68 -4.99 56.10
CA LYS A 2 -8.31 -5.56 54.78
C LYS A 2 -6.79 -5.52 54.65
N GLY A 3 -6.17 -6.64 54.31
CA GLY A 3 -4.76 -6.74 53.94
C GLY A 3 -4.64 -7.66 52.75
N SER A 4 -4.40 -7.07 51.57
CA SER A 4 -4.20 -7.74 50.29
C SER A 4 -2.69 -7.80 50.06
N GLN A 5 -2.13 -9.00 49.90
CA GLN A 5 -0.77 -9.19 49.39
C GLN A 5 -0.90 -9.86 48.02
N ALA A 6 -0.36 -9.18 47.02
CA ALA A 6 -0.33 -9.59 45.63
C ALA A 6 1.07 -10.15 45.32
N ASP A 7 1.06 -11.18 44.48
CA ASP A 7 2.19 -11.93 43.98
C ASP A 7 3.05 -11.12 43.01
N GLU A 8 4.38 -11.11 43.20
CA GLU A 8 5.37 -10.70 42.20
C GLU A 8 6.07 -11.97 41.67
N GLU A 9 5.64 -12.44 40.50
CA GLU A 9 6.36 -13.46 39.72
C GLU A 9 7.38 -12.78 38.78
N SER A 10 8.66 -13.09 38.99
CA SER A 10 9.77 -12.67 38.13
C SER A 10 9.92 -13.60 36.93
N SER A 11 9.73 -13.08 35.72
CA SER A 11 10.02 -13.77 34.44
C SER A 11 11.21 -13.12 33.75
N THR A 12 12.43 -13.60 34.03
CA THR A 12 13.63 -13.33 33.21
C THR A 12 13.66 -14.33 32.04
N LYS A 13 13.47 -13.84 30.80
CA LYS A 13 13.64 -14.64 29.58
C LYS A 13 15.00 -14.36 28.94
N GLU A 14 15.72 -15.45 28.69
CA GLU A 14 16.91 -15.57 27.86
C GLU A 14 16.69 -14.98 26.47
N ILE A 15 17.63 -14.13 26.03
CA ILE A 15 17.74 -13.66 24.64
C ILE A 15 18.95 -14.38 24.05
N ASP A 16 18.69 -15.49 23.38
CA ASP A 16 19.71 -16.21 22.61
C ASP A 16 19.72 -15.79 21.13
N LYS A 17 20.95 -15.55 20.69
CA LYS A 17 21.50 -15.18 19.37
C LYS A 17 20.73 -15.69 18.14
N LEU A 18 20.12 -14.75 17.41
CA LEU A 18 19.76 -14.93 15.99
C LEU A 18 20.77 -14.17 15.11
N PRO A 19 21.33 -14.78 14.04
CA PRO A 19 22.19 -14.07 13.11
C PRO A 19 21.37 -13.05 12.31
N SER A 20 21.92 -11.85 12.16
CA SER A 20 21.23 -10.73 11.53
C SER A 20 20.84 -11.06 10.09
N LEU A 21 19.58 -10.76 9.74
CA LEU A 21 18.96 -10.93 8.42
C LEU A 21 19.74 -10.24 7.26
N CYS A 22 20.73 -9.41 7.57
CA CYS A 22 21.62 -8.80 6.59
C CYS A 22 22.58 -9.82 5.93
N GLN A 23 23.07 -10.84 6.64
CA GLN A 23 24.08 -11.75 6.08
C GLN A 23 23.51 -12.76 5.06
N LEU A 24 22.24 -13.14 5.20
CA LEU A 24 21.57 -14.05 4.27
C LEU A 24 21.17 -13.39 2.94
N LYS A 25 20.92 -12.07 2.92
CA LYS A 25 20.59 -11.35 1.68
C LYS A 25 21.80 -11.17 0.75
N TYR A 26 23.00 -11.00 1.32
CA TYR A 26 24.22 -10.80 0.52
C TYR A 26 24.67 -12.08 -0.21
N CYS A 27 24.48 -13.25 0.40
CA CYS A 27 24.87 -14.52 -0.23
C CYS A 27 23.96 -14.89 -1.41
N TYR A 28 22.68 -14.52 -1.37
CA TYR A 28 21.72 -14.89 -2.43
C TYR A 28 21.87 -14.03 -3.70
N LEU A 29 22.29 -12.77 -3.55
CA LEU A 29 22.54 -11.88 -4.70
C LEU A 29 23.79 -12.28 -5.50
N LEU A 30 24.83 -12.78 -4.82
CA LEU A 30 26.06 -13.24 -5.46
C LEU A 30 25.89 -14.52 -6.31
N SER A 31 24.96 -15.42 -5.92
CA SER A 31 24.67 -16.63 -6.72
C SER A 31 23.82 -16.39 -7.97
N ILE A 32 23.05 -15.29 -8.02
CA ILE A 32 22.23 -14.94 -9.19
C ILE A 32 23.10 -14.29 -10.28
N LEU A 33 24.12 -13.51 -9.88
CA LEU A 33 25.01 -12.81 -10.81
C LEU A 33 25.99 -13.74 -11.53
N SER A 34 26.29 -14.93 -11.00
CA SER A 34 27.22 -15.88 -11.62
C SER A 34 26.63 -16.70 -12.77
N SER A 35 25.34 -16.54 -13.09
CA SER A 35 24.62 -17.42 -14.03
C SER A 35 24.18 -16.75 -15.34
N ILE A 36 24.54 -15.48 -15.56
CA ILE A 36 24.11 -14.71 -16.74
C ILE A 36 25.27 -14.66 -17.76
N PRO A 37 25.07 -15.14 -19.00
CA PRO A 37 26.11 -15.08 -20.03
C PRO A 37 26.42 -13.64 -20.42
N ILE A 38 27.71 -13.39 -20.64
CA ILE A 38 28.36 -12.11 -20.92
C ILE A 38 27.76 -11.45 -22.16
N ILE A 39 26.78 -10.57 -21.96
CA ILE A 39 26.43 -9.50 -22.90
C ILE A 39 26.77 -8.21 -22.17
N GLY A 40 27.60 -7.36 -22.80
CA GLY A 40 28.33 -6.23 -22.21
C GLY A 40 27.59 -5.53 -21.06
N PHE A 41 28.06 -5.81 -19.84
CA PHE A 41 27.47 -5.37 -18.56
C PHE A 41 27.44 -3.84 -18.44
N ASP A 42 28.37 -3.14 -19.10
CA ASP A 42 28.53 -1.69 -18.99
C ASP A 42 27.38 -0.89 -19.65
N GLN A 43 26.76 -1.40 -20.74
CA GLN A 43 25.69 -0.66 -21.40
C GLN A 43 24.32 -0.83 -20.74
N LEU A 44 24.04 -2.00 -20.14
CA LEU A 44 22.78 -2.28 -19.48
C LEU A 44 22.69 -1.58 -18.11
N TYR A 45 23.81 -1.47 -17.39
CA TYR A 45 23.88 -0.75 -16.11
C TYR A 45 23.70 0.76 -16.30
N LEU A 46 24.30 1.34 -17.35
CA LEU A 46 24.11 2.76 -17.69
C LEU A 46 22.66 3.06 -18.06
N PHE A 47 22.01 2.20 -18.85
CA PHE A 47 20.63 2.43 -19.29
C PHE A 47 19.62 2.31 -18.13
N LEU A 48 19.74 1.29 -17.28
CA LEU A 48 18.87 1.12 -16.12
C LEU A 48 19.14 2.18 -15.04
N SER A 49 20.40 2.58 -14.83
CA SER A 49 20.75 3.65 -13.89
C SER A 49 20.27 5.03 -14.37
N LEU A 50 20.24 5.31 -15.68
CA LEU A 50 19.70 6.56 -16.21
C LEU A 50 18.17 6.62 -16.07
N HIS A 51 17.48 5.53 -16.43
CA HIS A 51 16.03 5.50 -16.42
C HIS A 51 15.46 5.56 -14.99
N SER A 52 16.14 4.92 -14.03
CA SER A 52 15.76 5.00 -12.62
C SER A 52 16.04 6.36 -12.00
N LYS A 53 17.10 7.07 -12.42
CA LYS A 53 17.38 8.45 -11.94
C LYS A 53 16.37 9.45 -12.50
N LEU A 54 16.05 9.38 -13.78
CA LEU A 54 15.09 10.28 -14.42
C LEU A 54 13.68 10.15 -13.83
N GLN A 55 13.20 8.92 -13.56
CA GLN A 55 11.88 8.74 -12.94
C GLN A 55 11.85 9.16 -11.46
N HIS A 56 12.96 9.03 -10.74
CA HIS A 56 13.01 9.40 -9.32
C HIS A 56 13.18 10.91 -9.12
N GLU A 57 13.94 11.61 -9.96
CA GLU A 57 14.08 13.07 -9.90
C GLU A 57 12.78 13.78 -10.30
N GLN A 58 12.08 13.27 -11.33
CA GLN A 58 10.85 13.90 -11.80
C GLN A 58 9.69 13.72 -10.81
N PHE A 59 9.58 12.57 -10.13
CA PHE A 59 8.56 12.35 -9.10
C PHE A 59 8.91 13.01 -7.75
N SER A 60 10.21 13.19 -7.44
CA SER A 60 10.66 13.84 -6.21
C SER A 60 10.50 15.37 -6.25
N MET A 61 10.62 16.00 -7.41
CA MET A 61 10.49 17.46 -7.53
C MET A 61 9.06 17.96 -7.41
N ASP A 62 8.07 17.20 -7.91
CA ASP A 62 6.67 17.65 -7.89
C ASP A 62 6.06 17.57 -6.49
N ILE A 63 6.40 16.54 -5.70
CA ILE A 63 5.91 16.41 -4.31
C ILE A 63 6.54 17.48 -3.40
N SER A 64 7.82 17.83 -3.62
CA SER A 64 8.50 18.79 -2.75
C SER A 64 8.01 20.22 -2.93
N LYS A 65 7.66 20.62 -4.17
CA LYS A 65 7.15 21.98 -4.46
C LYS A 65 5.73 22.21 -3.97
N GLU A 66 4.87 21.19 -4.07
CA GLU A 66 3.50 21.23 -3.54
C GLU A 66 3.51 21.34 -2.01
N LEU A 67 4.47 20.67 -1.34
CA LEU A 67 4.64 20.69 0.11
C LEU A 67 5.22 22.02 0.63
N GLU A 68 6.19 22.60 -0.08
CA GLU A 68 6.76 23.92 0.25
C GLU A 68 5.69 25.02 0.19
N HIS A 69 4.81 25.00 -0.81
CA HIS A 69 3.70 25.95 -0.90
C HIS A 69 2.70 25.78 0.26
N GLN A 70 2.35 24.55 0.63
CA GLN A 70 1.41 24.31 1.73
C GLN A 70 1.97 24.67 3.11
N LEU A 71 3.30 24.65 3.30
CA LEU A 71 3.95 24.96 4.57
C LEU A 71 4.25 26.47 4.75
N LEU A 72 4.34 27.25 3.67
CA LEU A 72 4.74 28.65 3.71
C LEU A 72 3.58 29.65 3.53
N ASP A 73 2.41 29.23 3.06
CA ASP A 73 1.33 30.15 2.65
C ASP A 73 0.31 30.51 3.75
N THR A 74 0.50 30.10 5.00
CA THR A 74 -0.27 30.67 6.12
C THR A 74 0.53 31.74 6.84
N PRO A 75 0.36 33.03 6.47
CA PRO A 75 0.97 34.12 7.23
C PRO A 75 0.46 34.03 8.68
N ILE A 76 1.39 33.85 9.60
CA ILE A 76 1.11 33.92 11.02
C ILE A 76 0.72 35.38 11.28
N GLU A 77 -0.56 35.64 11.50
CA GLU A 77 -1.03 36.95 11.96
C GLU A 77 -0.47 37.18 13.37
N PHE A 78 0.68 37.84 13.44
CA PHE A 78 1.23 38.33 14.68
C PHE A 78 0.36 39.51 15.16
N PRO A 79 -0.20 39.49 16.38
CA PRO A 79 -0.65 40.73 16.98
C PRO A 79 0.59 41.63 17.12
N GLU A 80 0.60 42.76 16.43
CA GLU A 80 1.65 43.77 16.57
C GLU A 80 1.69 44.22 18.04
N ALA A 81 2.58 43.61 18.82
CA ALA A 81 2.96 44.13 20.12
C ALA A 81 3.79 45.39 19.85
N GLY A 82 3.09 46.51 19.67
CA GLY A 82 3.67 47.84 19.52
C GLY A 82 4.33 48.33 20.81
N VAL A 83 5.33 47.59 21.31
CA VAL A 83 6.20 48.05 22.39
C VAL A 83 7.33 48.85 21.73
N LYS A 84 7.07 50.14 21.49
CA LYS A 84 8.13 51.10 21.20
C LYS A 84 8.96 51.25 22.48
N ALA A 85 10.06 50.52 22.57
CA ALA A 85 11.11 50.81 23.54
C ALA A 85 11.76 52.13 23.14
N ASN A 86 11.21 53.24 23.62
CA ASN A 86 11.91 54.52 23.61
C ASN A 86 13.12 54.35 24.54
N GLY A 87 14.29 54.09 23.96
CA GLY A 87 15.55 54.11 24.68
C GLY A 87 15.73 55.47 25.34
N ASN A 88 15.58 55.51 26.66
CA ASN A 88 15.88 56.68 27.46
C ASN A 88 17.40 56.92 27.46
N GLN A 89 17.90 57.66 26.47
CA GLN A 89 19.28 58.15 26.46
C GLN A 89 19.54 59.26 27.51
N ALA A 90 18.55 59.59 28.34
CA ALA A 90 18.65 60.60 29.40
C ALA A 90 19.18 60.06 30.75
N ALA A 91 19.48 58.76 30.88
CA ALA A 91 19.90 58.16 32.15
C ALA A 91 21.41 58.24 32.44
N GLN A 92 22.22 58.83 31.54
CA GLN A 92 23.64 59.07 31.78
C GLN A 92 23.90 60.57 31.92
N GLN A 93 23.70 61.08 33.15
CA GLN A 93 24.34 62.26 33.77
C GLN A 93 23.37 62.89 34.78
N VAL A 94 23.24 62.28 35.96
CA VAL A 94 22.71 62.97 37.15
C VAL A 94 23.88 63.13 38.13
N PRO A 95 24.25 64.37 38.51
CA PRO A 95 25.27 64.61 39.53
C PRO A 95 24.79 64.15 40.90
N GLU A 96 25.66 63.45 41.63
CA GLU A 96 25.47 63.04 43.03
C GLU A 96 25.38 64.26 43.95
N ALA A 97 24.20 64.82 44.14
CA ALA A 97 23.95 65.74 45.24
C ALA A 97 22.50 65.60 45.72
N GLU A 98 22.37 65.31 47.01
CA GLU A 98 21.12 65.25 47.77
C GLU A 98 20.21 64.06 47.41
N GLN A 99 20.63 62.87 47.83
CA GLN A 99 19.69 61.76 47.99
C GLN A 99 18.76 62.08 49.17
N PRO A 100 17.42 62.09 48.97
CA PRO A 100 16.49 62.17 50.08
C PRO A 100 16.75 61.01 51.03
N ASN A 101 16.52 61.24 52.33
CA ASN A 101 16.76 60.28 53.41
C ASN A 101 15.72 59.16 53.32
N ILE A 102 15.89 58.28 52.33
CA ILE A 102 15.07 57.08 52.09
C ILE A 102 15.24 56.20 53.34
N GLY A 103 14.13 55.91 54.02
CA GLY A 103 14.13 55.14 55.26
C GLY A 103 14.88 53.81 55.08
N LYS A 104 15.72 53.45 56.06
CA LYS A 104 16.53 52.22 56.06
C LYS A 104 15.71 50.97 55.73
N ASP A 105 14.45 50.94 56.17
CA ASP A 105 13.51 49.85 55.95
C ASP A 105 13.22 49.58 54.46
N VAL A 106 13.23 50.62 53.61
CA VAL A 106 12.92 50.51 52.18
C VAL A 106 14.11 49.95 51.39
N LEU A 107 15.33 50.35 51.78
CA LEU A 107 16.57 49.82 51.23
C LEU A 107 16.76 48.34 51.61
N GLU A 108 16.49 47.99 52.86
CA GLU A 108 16.51 46.59 53.31
C GLU A 108 15.47 45.75 52.56
N LEU A 109 14.26 46.28 52.31
CA LEU A 109 13.24 45.56 51.54
C LEU A 109 13.66 45.33 50.07
N ALA A 110 14.18 46.36 49.41
CA ALA A 110 14.68 46.23 48.03
C ALA A 110 15.85 45.23 47.93
N GLN A 111 16.72 45.21 48.93
CA GLN A 111 17.84 44.28 49.02
C GLN A 111 17.38 42.85 49.33
N GLN A 112 16.38 42.67 50.21
CA GLN A 112 15.73 41.37 50.45
C GLN A 112 15.04 40.84 49.19
N ILE A 113 14.40 41.69 48.40
CA ILE A 113 13.78 41.29 47.13
C ILE A 113 14.85 40.91 46.12
N LYS A 114 15.95 41.67 46.04
CA LYS A 114 17.09 41.32 45.19
C LYS A 114 17.69 39.99 45.59
N GLU A 115 17.96 39.78 46.88
CA GLU A 115 18.45 38.51 47.42
C GLU A 115 17.45 37.37 47.21
N TYR A 116 16.14 37.62 47.31
CA TYR A 116 15.10 36.64 47.02
C TYR A 116 15.08 36.25 45.54
N ILE A 117 15.18 37.23 44.63
CA ILE A 117 15.27 37.01 43.18
C ILE A 117 16.56 36.25 42.81
N ASP A 118 17.68 36.64 43.42
CA ASP A 118 18.99 36.02 43.17
C ASP A 118 19.07 34.60 43.76
N ALA A 119 18.48 34.37 44.94
CA ALA A 119 18.41 33.06 45.59
C ALA A 119 17.39 32.13 44.94
N LYS A 120 16.31 32.68 44.36
CA LYS A 120 15.28 31.95 43.64
C LYS A 120 15.27 32.28 42.16
N ARG A 121 16.44 32.22 41.52
CA ARG A 121 16.56 32.31 40.06
C ARG A 121 15.56 31.36 39.39
N GLY A 122 14.48 31.93 38.84
CA GLY A 122 13.39 31.19 38.19
C GLY A 122 12.00 31.44 38.75
N ASP A 123 11.85 32.05 39.93
CA ASP A 123 10.54 32.45 40.45
C ASP A 123 10.05 33.74 39.77
N LEU A 124 8.79 33.71 39.34
CA LEU A 124 8.12 34.80 38.63
C LEU A 124 7.93 36.02 39.52
N VAL A 125 8.38 37.20 39.07
CA VAL A 125 7.97 38.45 39.71
C VAL A 125 6.48 38.63 39.47
N THR A 126 5.68 38.49 40.53
CA THR A 126 4.23 38.66 40.47
C THR A 126 3.84 40.13 40.58
N TYR A 127 2.69 40.50 40.03
CA TYR A 127 2.13 41.84 40.17
C TYR A 127 1.94 42.24 41.64
N GLU A 128 1.62 41.26 42.51
CA GLU A 128 1.44 41.48 43.94
C GLU A 128 2.75 41.89 44.63
N MET A 129 3.88 41.29 44.26
CA MET A 129 5.20 41.70 44.76
C MET A 129 5.56 43.12 44.34
N LEU A 130 5.29 43.48 43.08
CA LEU A 130 5.51 44.84 42.57
C LEU A 130 4.60 45.87 43.24
N LYS A 131 3.35 45.49 43.52
CA LYS A 131 2.38 46.32 44.22
C LYS A 131 2.78 46.54 45.68
N GLU A 132 3.26 45.52 46.39
CA GLU A 132 3.76 45.69 47.76
C GLU A 132 4.97 46.63 47.83
N ILE A 133 5.85 46.62 46.82
CA ILE A 133 6.99 47.56 46.75
C ILE A 133 6.52 48.98 46.51
N HIS A 134 5.52 49.18 45.66
CA HIS A 134 4.91 50.49 45.42
C HIS A 134 4.16 51.00 46.67
N ASP A 135 3.47 50.12 47.39
CA ASP A 135 2.65 50.50 48.53
C ASP A 135 3.49 50.75 49.80
N LYS A 136 4.65 50.08 49.93
CA LYS A 136 5.57 50.22 51.09
C LYS A 136 6.78 51.12 50.81
N GLY A 137 7.14 51.37 49.55
CA GLY A 137 8.31 52.14 49.15
C GLY A 137 7.95 53.31 48.23
N ASP A 138 8.85 54.30 48.15
CA ASP A 138 8.66 55.46 47.28
C ASP A 138 8.68 55.07 45.79
N MET A 139 8.07 55.90 44.94
CA MET A 139 8.01 55.73 43.48
C MET A 139 9.39 55.51 42.83
N GLU A 140 10.46 56.02 43.43
CA GLU A 140 11.84 55.77 42.98
C GLU A 140 12.29 54.32 43.18
N CYS A 141 11.89 53.67 44.28
CA CYS A 141 12.22 52.28 44.55
C CYS A 141 11.48 51.34 43.58
N TYR A 142 10.23 51.66 43.25
CA TYR A 142 9.47 50.95 42.23
C TYR A 142 10.14 51.06 40.85
N LYS A 143 10.55 52.26 40.42
CA LYS A 143 11.26 52.47 39.14
C LYS A 143 12.58 51.72 39.08
N LYS A 144 13.42 51.79 40.13
CA LYS A 144 14.70 51.06 40.20
C LYS A 144 14.50 49.54 40.14
N THR A 145 13.45 49.03 40.76
CA THR A 145 13.11 47.60 40.71
C THR A 145 12.67 47.17 39.31
N LEU A 146 11.87 47.99 38.62
CA LEU A 146 11.51 47.71 37.22
C LEU A 146 12.71 47.80 36.27
N GLU A 147 13.61 48.77 36.46
CA GLU A 147 14.86 48.86 35.71
C GLU A 147 15.74 47.63 35.93
N TYR A 148 15.83 47.14 37.17
CA TYR A 148 16.55 45.90 37.51
C TYR A 148 15.93 44.67 36.85
N ILE A 149 14.61 44.50 36.93
CA ILE A 149 13.89 43.39 36.29
C ILE A 149 14.12 43.41 34.77
N SER A 150 14.08 44.60 34.17
CA SER A 150 14.34 44.81 32.74
C SER A 150 15.80 44.53 32.38
N SER A 151 16.77 44.96 33.20
CA SER A 151 18.20 44.77 32.95
C SER A 151 18.67 43.33 33.14
N GLU A 152 18.12 42.62 34.13
CA GLU A 152 18.40 41.21 34.40
C GLU A 152 17.62 40.27 33.46
N GLY A 153 16.70 40.80 32.65
CA GLY A 153 15.90 40.03 31.70
C GLY A 153 14.97 39.01 32.37
N ILE A 154 14.45 39.34 33.55
CA ILE A 154 13.57 38.45 34.30
C ILE A 154 12.19 38.45 33.62
N PRO A 155 11.72 37.32 33.05
CA PRO A 155 10.49 37.30 32.29
C PRO A 155 9.30 37.52 33.22
N THR A 156 8.45 38.46 32.85
CA THR A 156 7.20 38.78 33.54
C THR A 156 6.19 37.62 33.45
N ALA A 157 5.20 37.61 34.35
CA ALA A 157 4.10 36.64 34.30
C ALA A 157 3.34 36.65 32.96
N ALA A 158 3.24 37.81 32.30
CA ALA A 158 2.66 37.92 30.96
C ALA A 158 3.55 37.25 29.90
N GLU A 159 4.86 37.51 29.93
CA GLU A 159 5.83 36.92 28.99
C GLU A 159 5.92 35.40 29.14
N THR A 160 5.97 34.88 30.36
CA THR A 160 5.95 33.42 30.58
C THR A 160 4.64 32.77 30.14
N THR A 161 3.51 33.46 30.30
CA THR A 161 2.22 32.99 29.77
C THR A 161 2.23 32.93 28.26
N MET A 162 2.78 33.95 27.58
CA MET A 162 2.96 33.96 26.13
C MET A 162 3.91 32.84 25.67
N LEU A 163 5.06 32.65 26.32
CA LEU A 163 6.01 31.58 26.01
C LEU A 163 5.39 30.18 26.19
N ARG A 164 4.60 29.97 27.26
CA ARG A 164 3.84 28.72 27.43
C ARG A 164 2.84 28.51 26.30
N GLY A 165 2.20 29.59 25.82
CA GLY A 165 1.33 29.58 24.64
C GLY A 165 2.08 29.11 23.39
N PHE A 166 3.23 29.72 23.09
CA PHE A 166 4.07 29.36 21.95
C PHE A 166 4.58 27.92 22.02
N LEU A 167 5.03 27.47 23.20
CA LEU A 167 5.46 26.09 23.39
C LEU A 167 4.30 25.11 23.13
N ARG A 168 3.10 25.38 23.66
CA ARG A 168 1.92 24.54 23.38
C ARG A 168 1.58 24.51 21.89
N GLN A 169 1.66 25.65 21.21
CA GLN A 169 1.41 25.72 19.76
C GLN A 169 2.46 24.91 18.98
N ALA A 170 3.75 25.04 19.32
CA ALA A 170 4.84 24.29 18.72
C ALA A 170 4.67 22.77 18.94
N PHE A 171 4.35 22.33 20.16
CA PHE A 171 4.08 20.91 20.44
C PHE A 171 2.88 20.39 19.65
N ASN A 172 1.81 21.17 19.52
CA ASN A 172 0.64 20.78 18.72
C ASN A 172 0.99 20.68 17.22
N GLN A 173 1.80 21.60 16.70
CA GLN A 173 2.26 21.57 15.32
C GLN A 173 3.17 20.36 15.06
N GLU A 174 4.10 20.09 15.98
CA GLU A 174 4.96 18.90 15.92
C GLU A 174 4.12 17.60 15.95
N ALA A 175 3.13 17.52 16.83
CA ALA A 175 2.23 16.37 16.91
C ALA A 175 1.45 16.16 15.59
N LYS A 176 0.99 17.24 14.96
CA LYS A 176 0.34 17.19 13.64
C LYS A 176 1.28 16.68 12.55
N MET A 177 2.50 17.21 12.48
CA MET A 177 3.49 16.76 11.49
C MET A 177 3.87 15.29 11.68
N ARG A 178 4.04 14.84 12.94
CA ARG A 178 4.29 13.43 13.26
C ARG A 178 3.11 12.54 12.84
N ALA A 179 1.88 12.98 13.05
CA ALA A 179 0.70 12.24 12.61
C ALA A 179 0.64 12.10 11.08
N GLN A 180 0.85 13.19 10.34
CA GLN A 180 0.90 13.18 8.88
C GLN A 180 2.04 12.28 8.35
N HIS A 181 3.22 12.34 8.98
CA HIS A 181 4.33 11.47 8.62
C HIS A 181 4.00 9.98 8.83
N ASN A 182 3.36 9.64 9.95
CA ASN A 182 2.92 8.27 10.22
C ASN A 182 1.87 7.79 9.20
N GLU A 183 0.92 8.64 8.81
CA GLU A 183 -0.05 8.32 7.75
C GLU A 183 0.65 8.03 6.41
N HIS A 184 1.67 8.82 6.06
CA HIS A 184 2.44 8.58 4.84
C HIS A 184 3.24 7.27 4.89
N LEU A 185 3.85 6.94 6.03
CA LEU A 185 4.54 5.66 6.22
C LEU A 185 3.56 4.47 6.06
N GLN A 186 2.36 4.56 6.64
CA GLN A 186 1.33 3.52 6.49
C GLN A 186 0.92 3.34 5.02
N LEU A 187 0.80 4.43 4.25
CA LEU A 187 0.50 4.35 2.82
C LEU A 187 1.61 3.64 2.04
N LEU A 188 2.87 3.91 2.37
CA LEU A 188 4.02 3.23 1.77
C LEU A 188 4.03 1.73 2.11
N ASP A 189 3.77 1.36 3.36
CA ASP A 189 3.70 -0.04 3.79
C ASP A 189 2.59 -0.80 3.02
N ASN A 190 1.39 -0.22 2.92
CA ASN A 190 0.30 -0.80 2.13
C ASN A 190 0.69 -0.99 0.65
N LYS A 191 1.45 -0.05 0.08
CA LYS A 191 1.94 -0.14 -1.31
C LYS A 191 2.98 -1.24 -1.47
N ILE A 192 3.89 -1.41 -0.50
CA ILE A 192 4.86 -2.50 -0.47
C ILE A 192 4.16 -3.86 -0.44
N ASP A 193 3.14 -4.03 0.40
CA ASP A 193 2.36 -5.27 0.49
C ASP A 193 1.61 -5.58 -0.80
N SER A 194 0.99 -4.57 -1.43
CA SER A 194 0.34 -4.72 -2.73
C SER A 194 1.33 -5.21 -3.79
N LEU A 195 2.49 -4.56 -3.91
CA LEU A 195 3.55 -4.94 -4.85
C LEU A 195 4.11 -6.33 -4.57
N ALA A 196 4.29 -6.70 -3.30
CA ALA A 196 4.70 -8.05 -2.92
C ALA A 196 3.69 -9.11 -3.39
N SER A 197 2.39 -8.82 -3.28
CA SER A 197 1.33 -9.70 -3.78
C SER A 197 1.31 -9.84 -5.32
N GLU A 198 1.69 -8.79 -6.05
CA GLU A 198 1.79 -8.83 -7.51
C GLU A 198 3.01 -9.65 -7.95
N VAL A 199 4.15 -9.47 -7.28
CA VAL A 199 5.37 -10.25 -7.54
C VAL A 199 5.13 -11.74 -7.30
N THR A 200 4.41 -12.13 -6.25
CA THR A 200 4.07 -13.55 -6.02
C THR A 200 3.16 -14.10 -7.13
N LYS A 201 2.13 -13.37 -7.56
CA LYS A 201 1.27 -13.76 -8.69
C LYS A 201 2.07 -13.94 -9.98
N LEU A 202 3.00 -13.04 -10.28
CA LEU A 202 3.88 -13.12 -11.45
C LEU A 202 4.82 -14.34 -11.38
N ARG A 203 5.38 -14.63 -10.21
CA ARG A 203 6.21 -15.83 -9.98
C ARG A 203 5.41 -17.12 -10.17
N GLU A 204 4.15 -17.16 -9.73
CA GLU A 204 3.29 -18.31 -9.99
C GLU A 204 2.98 -18.48 -11.48
N GLN A 205 2.73 -17.38 -12.19
CA GLN A 205 2.46 -17.40 -13.63
C GLN A 205 3.71 -17.85 -14.42
N SER A 206 4.88 -17.34 -14.07
CA SER A 206 6.14 -17.77 -14.70
C SER A 206 6.42 -19.24 -14.43
N ALA A 207 6.23 -19.72 -13.20
CA ALA A 207 6.36 -21.15 -12.88
C ALA A 207 5.35 -22.01 -13.66
N LYS A 208 4.11 -21.54 -13.87
CA LYS A 208 3.11 -22.23 -14.70
C LYS A 208 3.56 -22.31 -16.15
N LEU A 209 4.12 -21.24 -16.72
CA LEU A 209 4.65 -21.20 -18.08
C LEU A 209 5.88 -22.08 -18.24
N GLU A 210 6.82 -22.03 -17.29
CA GLU A 210 8.02 -22.85 -17.30
C GLU A 210 7.69 -24.35 -17.26
N ASN A 211 6.72 -24.74 -16.42
CA ASN A 211 6.22 -26.12 -16.39
C ASN A 211 5.54 -26.54 -17.71
N GLN A 212 4.84 -25.62 -18.37
CA GLN A 212 4.26 -25.89 -19.70
C GLN A 212 5.35 -26.12 -20.76
N LEU A 213 6.40 -25.30 -20.75
CA LEU A 213 7.56 -25.45 -21.65
C LEU A 213 8.29 -26.78 -21.38
N LYS A 214 8.62 -27.09 -20.11
CA LYS A 214 9.32 -28.32 -19.72
C LYS A 214 8.55 -29.60 -20.09
N THR A 215 7.22 -29.58 -19.99
CA THR A 215 6.44 -30.78 -20.29
C THR A 215 6.25 -31.05 -21.79
N GLY A 216 6.67 -30.14 -22.68
CA GLY A 216 6.50 -30.26 -24.13
C GLY A 216 5.03 -30.39 -24.57
N ARG A 217 4.11 -30.27 -23.62
CA ARG A 217 2.69 -30.14 -23.84
C ARG A 217 2.45 -28.66 -23.86
N ALA A 218 2.65 -28.05 -25.03
CA ALA A 218 1.96 -26.82 -25.35
C ALA A 218 0.52 -27.03 -24.86
N PRO A 219 -0.02 -26.17 -23.97
CA PRO A 219 -1.39 -26.32 -23.53
C PRO A 219 -2.18 -26.53 -24.80
N ARG A 220 -2.97 -27.62 -24.86
CA ARG A 220 -4.02 -27.72 -25.88
C ARG A 220 -4.90 -26.52 -25.57
N THR A 221 -4.54 -25.38 -26.14
CA THR A 221 -5.28 -24.13 -26.04
C THR A 221 -6.67 -24.55 -26.42
N LYS A 222 -7.59 -24.27 -25.50
CA LYS A 222 -8.97 -24.74 -25.56
C LYS A 222 -9.58 -24.18 -26.84
N LYS A 223 -9.44 -24.93 -27.94
CA LYS A 223 -9.70 -24.54 -29.32
C LYS A 223 -8.86 -23.32 -29.72
N CYS A 224 -8.21 -23.39 -30.89
CA CYS A 224 -8.02 -22.21 -31.70
C CYS A 224 -9.39 -21.52 -31.76
N VAL A 225 -9.59 -20.47 -30.97
CA VAL A 225 -10.51 -19.42 -31.36
C VAL A 225 -9.89 -18.95 -32.67
N LEU A 226 -10.60 -19.18 -33.77
CA LEU A 226 -10.11 -18.77 -35.08
C LEU A 226 -9.82 -17.27 -34.93
N GLN A 227 -8.63 -16.80 -35.32
CA GLN A 227 -8.27 -15.38 -35.22
C GLN A 227 -9.32 -14.46 -35.88
N ALA A 228 -10.14 -15.00 -36.78
CA ALA A 228 -11.33 -14.35 -37.34
C ALA A 228 -12.37 -13.93 -36.28
N ASP A 229 -12.60 -14.74 -35.25
CA ASP A 229 -13.55 -14.45 -34.18
C ASP A 229 -13.05 -13.35 -33.21
N GLU A 230 -11.72 -13.14 -33.13
CA GLU A 230 -11.13 -12.08 -32.30
C GLU A 230 -11.27 -10.69 -32.95
N LYS A 231 -11.26 -10.63 -34.30
CA LYS A 231 -11.41 -9.35 -35.02
C LYS A 231 -12.85 -8.83 -35.05
N GLU A 232 -13.84 -9.71 -35.03
CA GLU A 232 -15.25 -9.32 -35.17
C GLU A 232 -15.94 -8.91 -33.85
N GLY A 233 -15.29 -9.14 -32.71
CA GLY A 233 -15.86 -8.82 -31.39
C GLY A 233 -17.20 -9.50 -31.09
N CYS A 234 -17.87 -9.05 -30.03
CA CYS A 234 -19.16 -9.57 -29.62
C CYS A 234 -20.30 -8.87 -30.38
N LYS A 235 -20.91 -9.57 -31.35
CA LYS A 235 -22.07 -9.06 -32.12
C LYS A 235 -23.32 -8.72 -31.28
N ILE A 236 -23.34 -9.07 -29.99
CA ILE A 236 -24.51 -8.87 -29.11
C ILE A 236 -24.34 -7.61 -28.24
N CYS A 237 -23.20 -7.47 -27.55
CA CYS A 237 -22.91 -6.30 -26.72
C CYS A 237 -22.02 -5.25 -27.41
N ALA A 238 -21.53 -5.52 -28.63
CA ALA A 238 -20.65 -4.65 -29.42
C ALA A 238 -19.26 -4.37 -28.81
N GLN A 239 -18.82 -5.13 -27.80
CA GLN A 239 -17.46 -5.03 -27.24
C GLN A 239 -16.47 -5.93 -27.99
N LEU A 240 -15.22 -5.48 -28.17
CA LEU A 240 -14.19 -6.20 -28.93
C LEU A 240 -13.45 -7.28 -28.10
N ASP A 241 -13.56 -7.24 -26.77
CA ASP A 241 -12.71 -8.05 -25.89
C ASP A 241 -13.06 -9.55 -25.86
N HIS A 242 -14.22 -9.94 -26.40
CA HIS A 242 -14.70 -11.31 -26.31
C HIS A 242 -15.64 -11.70 -27.46
N PRO A 243 -15.71 -13.00 -27.81
CA PRO A 243 -16.68 -13.48 -28.79
C PRO A 243 -18.08 -13.59 -28.19
N ALA A 244 -19.12 -13.49 -29.03
CA ALA A 244 -20.53 -13.61 -28.62
C ALA A 244 -20.89 -14.90 -27.87
N SER A 245 -20.11 -15.98 -28.04
CA SER A 245 -20.29 -17.22 -27.28
C SER A 245 -19.95 -17.10 -25.79
N ARG A 246 -19.10 -16.14 -25.41
CA ARG A 246 -18.62 -15.91 -24.03
C ARG A 246 -18.90 -14.47 -23.56
N CYS A 247 -20.05 -13.92 -23.96
CA CYS A 247 -20.45 -12.59 -23.51
C CYS A 247 -20.66 -12.54 -21.99
N PRO A 248 -19.94 -11.68 -21.23
CA PRO A 248 -20.13 -11.52 -19.79
C PRO A 248 -21.42 -10.76 -19.47
N VAL A 249 -21.83 -9.84 -20.35
CA VAL A 249 -23.05 -9.04 -20.18
C VAL A 249 -24.31 -9.91 -20.31
N TYR A 250 -24.32 -10.81 -21.29
CA TYR A 250 -25.45 -11.71 -21.56
C TYR A 250 -24.97 -13.17 -21.49
N PRO A 251 -24.94 -13.78 -20.30
CA PRO A 251 -24.35 -15.11 -20.12
C PRO A 251 -25.20 -16.25 -20.70
N THR A 252 -26.53 -16.12 -20.70
CA THR A 252 -27.47 -17.16 -21.14
C THR A 252 -27.98 -16.92 -22.56
N ALA A 253 -28.36 -17.98 -23.28
CA ALA A 253 -28.98 -17.87 -24.61
C ALA A 253 -30.27 -17.03 -24.58
N GLU A 254 -31.10 -17.21 -23.56
CA GLU A 254 -32.34 -16.44 -23.36
C GLU A 254 -32.04 -14.94 -23.24
N SER A 255 -31.10 -14.54 -22.38
CA SER A 255 -30.71 -13.13 -22.23
C SER A 255 -30.19 -12.51 -23.54
N LYS A 256 -29.45 -13.30 -24.34
CA LYS A 256 -28.96 -12.88 -25.66
C LYS A 256 -30.09 -12.72 -26.68
N ILE A 257 -31.07 -13.61 -26.67
CA ILE A 257 -32.24 -13.53 -27.55
C ILE A 257 -33.05 -12.28 -27.20
N SER A 258 -33.34 -12.05 -25.91
CA SER A 258 -34.04 -10.85 -25.46
C SER A 258 -33.28 -9.57 -25.84
N ALA A 259 -31.95 -9.55 -25.68
CA ALA A 259 -31.12 -8.41 -26.07
C ALA A 259 -31.15 -8.13 -27.59
N LEU A 260 -31.20 -9.18 -28.43
CA LEU A 260 -31.31 -9.03 -29.88
C LEU A 260 -32.71 -8.59 -30.31
N GLN A 261 -33.75 -9.11 -29.65
CA GLN A 261 -35.14 -8.70 -29.88
C GLN A 261 -35.35 -7.22 -29.54
N LEU A 262 -34.83 -6.75 -28.39
CA LEU A 262 -34.87 -5.34 -28.01
C LEU A 262 -34.15 -4.43 -29.01
N LYS A 263 -33.13 -4.93 -29.70
CA LYS A 263 -32.38 -4.21 -30.75
C LYS A 263 -32.97 -4.37 -32.15
N ASN A 264 -34.10 -5.08 -32.30
CA ASN A 264 -34.65 -5.47 -33.61
C ASN A 264 -33.59 -6.11 -34.53
N ALA A 265 -32.72 -6.93 -33.96
CA ALA A 265 -31.65 -7.62 -34.68
C ALA A 265 -32.08 -9.04 -35.09
N CYS A 266 -31.65 -9.48 -36.27
CA CYS A 266 -31.97 -10.80 -36.79
C CYS A 266 -31.32 -11.92 -35.95
N LEU A 267 -32.10 -12.91 -35.52
CA LEU A 267 -31.62 -14.02 -34.69
C LEU A 267 -30.69 -15.02 -35.43
N VAL A 268 -30.63 -14.95 -36.77
CA VAL A 268 -29.78 -15.83 -37.59
C VAL A 268 -28.38 -15.25 -37.74
N CYS A 269 -28.26 -13.96 -38.06
CA CYS A 269 -26.96 -13.31 -38.33
C CYS A 269 -26.52 -12.29 -37.27
N ALA A 270 -27.38 -11.96 -36.30
CA ALA A 270 -27.19 -10.93 -35.27
C ALA A 270 -26.93 -9.50 -35.80
N ARG A 271 -27.34 -9.20 -37.05
CA ARG A 271 -27.29 -7.83 -37.61
C ARG A 271 -28.67 -7.16 -37.53
N ILE A 272 -28.66 -5.84 -37.44
CA ILE A 272 -29.86 -4.98 -37.42
C ILE A 272 -30.27 -4.69 -38.87
N GLY A 273 -31.55 -4.40 -39.11
CA GLY A 273 -32.04 -3.87 -40.39
C GLY A 273 -32.75 -4.88 -41.30
N HIS A 274 -33.01 -6.10 -40.84
CA HIS A 274 -33.87 -7.06 -41.56
C HIS A 274 -34.54 -8.05 -40.59
N PRO A 275 -35.76 -8.53 -40.90
CA PRO A 275 -36.42 -9.60 -40.16
C PRO A 275 -35.76 -10.96 -40.45
N GLN A 276 -36.07 -11.96 -39.61
CA GLN A 276 -35.53 -13.32 -39.77
C GLN A 276 -35.90 -13.96 -41.12
N ALA A 277 -37.09 -13.66 -41.65
CA ALA A 277 -37.57 -14.21 -42.92
C ALA A 277 -36.79 -13.70 -44.15
N GLU A 278 -36.20 -12.51 -44.07
CA GLU A 278 -35.47 -11.86 -45.17
C GLU A 278 -33.95 -11.93 -44.98
N CYS A 279 -33.47 -12.80 -44.08
CA CYS A 279 -32.04 -12.87 -43.80
C CYS A 279 -31.29 -13.54 -44.97
N PRO A 280 -30.34 -12.86 -45.64
CA PRO A 280 -29.60 -13.43 -46.77
C PRO A 280 -28.72 -14.62 -46.37
N VAL A 281 -28.44 -14.75 -45.07
CA VAL A 281 -27.64 -15.85 -44.52
C VAL A 281 -28.51 -17.03 -44.09
N ALA A 282 -29.84 -16.92 -44.10
CA ALA A 282 -30.74 -18.00 -43.66
C ALA A 282 -30.66 -19.25 -44.54
N GLU A 283 -30.42 -19.10 -45.84
CA GLU A 283 -30.28 -20.25 -46.75
C GLU A 283 -28.96 -21.00 -46.53
N VAL A 284 -27.87 -20.26 -46.28
CA VAL A 284 -26.52 -20.81 -46.07
C VAL A 284 -26.37 -21.39 -44.65
N THR A 285 -27.10 -20.85 -43.67
CA THR A 285 -27.00 -21.28 -42.28
C THR A 285 -27.65 -22.66 -42.10
N LYS A 286 -26.83 -23.66 -41.77
CA LYS A 286 -27.32 -24.99 -41.40
C LYS A 286 -28.14 -24.93 -40.12
N GLU A 287 -29.19 -25.75 -40.06
CA GLU A 287 -29.99 -25.94 -38.85
C GLU A 287 -29.14 -26.49 -37.71
N CYS A 288 -29.45 -26.07 -36.48
CA CYS A 288 -28.75 -26.57 -35.32
C CYS A 288 -29.10 -28.05 -35.06
N GLU A 289 -28.10 -28.92 -35.00
CA GLU A 289 -28.27 -30.35 -34.70
C GLU A 289 -29.02 -30.66 -33.39
N LYS A 290 -29.05 -29.70 -32.44
CA LYS A 290 -29.66 -29.92 -31.12
C LYS A 290 -31.10 -29.43 -30.98
N CYS A 291 -31.47 -28.39 -31.72
CA CYS A 291 -32.80 -27.79 -31.59
C CYS A 291 -33.53 -27.63 -32.92
N HIS A 292 -32.91 -28.05 -34.03
CA HIS A 292 -33.47 -28.04 -35.38
C HIS A 292 -34.00 -26.68 -35.87
N ILE A 293 -33.44 -25.58 -35.34
CA ILE A 293 -33.77 -24.20 -35.74
C ILE A 293 -32.51 -23.54 -36.28
N LYS A 294 -32.66 -22.71 -37.33
CA LYS A 294 -31.60 -21.85 -37.85
C LYS A 294 -31.40 -20.66 -36.92
N HIS A 295 -30.26 -20.60 -36.24
CA HIS A 295 -29.93 -19.52 -35.32
C HIS A 295 -28.42 -19.25 -35.29
N PHE A 296 -28.03 -18.08 -34.81
CA PHE A 296 -26.63 -17.80 -34.52
C PHE A 296 -26.13 -18.68 -33.37
N ARG A 297 -24.96 -19.33 -33.52
CA ARG A 297 -24.48 -20.42 -32.63
C ARG A 297 -24.54 -20.11 -31.12
N SER A 298 -24.32 -18.86 -30.72
CA SER A 298 -24.37 -18.44 -29.30
C SER A 298 -25.78 -18.30 -28.72
N LEU A 299 -26.82 -18.37 -29.55
CA LEU A 299 -28.24 -18.30 -29.19
C LEU A 299 -28.88 -19.68 -29.01
N CYS A 300 -28.11 -20.76 -29.18
CA CYS A 300 -28.62 -22.12 -29.01
C CYS A 300 -29.03 -22.39 -27.55
N THR A 301 -30.33 -22.42 -27.26
CA THR A 301 -30.87 -22.73 -25.91
C THR A 301 -30.45 -24.12 -25.42
N ALA A 302 -30.36 -25.11 -26.31
CA ALA A 302 -29.89 -26.45 -25.96
C ALA A 302 -28.39 -26.51 -25.55
N ARG A 303 -27.57 -25.51 -25.89
CA ARG A 303 -26.14 -25.46 -25.52
C ARG A 303 -25.82 -24.40 -24.47
N PHE A 304 -26.51 -23.28 -24.52
CA PHE A 304 -26.22 -22.07 -23.75
C PHE A 304 -27.45 -21.55 -22.99
N GLY A 305 -28.57 -22.26 -23.00
CA GLY A 305 -29.73 -21.94 -22.17
C GLY A 305 -29.40 -22.06 -20.67
N SER A 306 -30.25 -21.45 -19.85
CA SER A 306 -30.10 -21.43 -18.38
C SER A 306 -29.93 -22.85 -17.82
N ALA A 307 -30.84 -23.76 -18.18
CA ALA A 307 -30.79 -25.17 -17.76
C ALA A 307 -29.52 -25.90 -18.24
N ALA A 308 -29.05 -25.63 -19.47
CA ALA A 308 -27.85 -26.27 -20.01
C ALA A 308 -26.58 -25.78 -19.28
N MET A 309 -26.54 -24.50 -18.92
CA MET A 309 -25.42 -23.91 -18.17
C MET A 309 -25.37 -24.42 -16.72
N GLU A 310 -26.52 -24.56 -16.06
CA GLU A 310 -26.59 -25.15 -14.72
C GLU A 310 -26.15 -26.61 -14.72
N ARG A 311 -26.62 -27.42 -15.68
CA ARG A 311 -26.17 -28.81 -15.80
C ARG A 311 -24.64 -28.89 -15.96
N LYS A 312 -24.06 -28.05 -16.81
CA LYS A 312 -22.61 -28.02 -17.01
C LYS A 312 -21.85 -27.55 -15.76
N LYS A 313 -22.41 -26.60 -15.00
CA LYS A 313 -21.84 -26.15 -13.72
C LYS A 313 -21.83 -27.29 -12.70
N ARG A 314 -22.96 -28.00 -12.56
CA ARG A 314 -23.09 -29.17 -11.68
C ARG A 314 -22.13 -30.29 -12.06
N GLU A 315 -22.04 -30.63 -13.35
CA GLU A 315 -21.08 -31.63 -13.86
C GLU A 315 -19.62 -31.21 -13.59
N ALA A 316 -19.30 -29.92 -13.70
CA ALA A 316 -17.96 -29.41 -13.40
C ALA A 316 -17.63 -29.44 -11.90
N GLU A 317 -18.60 -29.14 -11.03
CA GLU A 317 -18.47 -29.25 -9.57
C GLU A 317 -18.32 -30.70 -9.12
N GLU A 318 -19.14 -31.62 -9.65
CA GLU A 318 -19.02 -33.05 -9.38
C GLU A 318 -17.65 -33.60 -9.82
N GLN A 319 -17.13 -33.16 -10.98
CA GLN A 319 -15.77 -33.52 -11.41
C GLN A 319 -14.69 -32.95 -10.49
N LYS A 320 -14.87 -31.75 -9.92
CA LYS A 320 -13.95 -31.19 -8.92
C LYS A 320 -14.00 -31.99 -7.63
N GLN A 321 -15.18 -32.34 -7.14
CA GLN A 321 -15.38 -33.18 -5.96
C GLN A 321 -14.75 -34.56 -6.14
N LYS A 322 -14.99 -35.24 -7.28
CA LYS A 322 -14.35 -36.52 -7.60
C LYS A 322 -12.82 -36.44 -7.62
N LYS A 323 -12.26 -35.33 -8.11
CA LYS A 323 -10.80 -35.10 -8.09
C LYS A 323 -10.29 -34.88 -6.67
N GLN A 324 -11.00 -34.10 -5.85
CA GLN A 324 -10.64 -33.85 -4.46
C GLN A 324 -10.72 -35.13 -3.63
N ALA A 325 -11.81 -35.89 -3.76
CA ALA A 325 -11.98 -37.19 -3.10
C ALA A 325 -10.87 -38.18 -3.50
N LYS A 326 -10.47 -38.20 -4.78
CA LYS A 326 -9.35 -39.04 -5.24
C LYS A 326 -8.02 -38.62 -4.59
N VAL A 327 -7.78 -37.32 -4.44
CA VAL A 327 -6.57 -36.82 -3.76
C VAL A 327 -6.60 -37.18 -2.28
N GLN A 328 -7.73 -36.98 -1.59
CA GLN A 328 -7.90 -37.34 -0.19
C GLN A 328 -7.76 -38.84 0.06
N ALA A 329 -8.37 -39.69 -0.78
CA ALA A 329 -8.22 -41.14 -0.68
C ALA A 329 -6.76 -41.59 -0.90
N THR A 330 -6.02 -40.93 -1.80
CA THR A 330 -4.59 -41.19 -2.00
C THR A 330 -3.78 -40.82 -0.75
N LEU A 331 -4.17 -39.73 -0.07
CA LEU A 331 -3.51 -39.24 1.14
C LEU A 331 -3.80 -40.15 2.35
N LEU A 332 -5.04 -40.62 2.49
CA LEU A 332 -5.47 -41.55 3.56
C LEU A 332 -4.92 -42.96 3.41
N ALA A 333 -4.71 -43.43 2.17
CA ALA A 333 -4.16 -44.76 1.91
C ALA A 333 -2.71 -44.94 2.41
N GLY A 334 -2.10 -43.92 3.02
CA GLY A 334 -0.75 -44.00 3.60
C GLY A 334 0.32 -44.30 2.56
N ILE A 335 0.00 -44.17 1.27
CA ILE A 335 0.95 -44.32 0.17
C ILE A 335 1.79 -43.05 0.15
N THR A 336 2.74 -42.98 1.10
CA THR A 336 3.81 -41.98 1.19
C THR A 336 4.88 -42.20 0.12
N SER A 337 4.57 -42.92 -0.98
CA SER A 337 5.42 -42.96 -2.16
C SER A 337 5.35 -41.60 -2.88
N PHE A 338 5.83 -40.57 -2.20
CA PHE A 338 6.48 -39.42 -2.79
C PHE A 338 7.51 -39.95 -3.78
N ALA A 339 7.40 -39.49 -5.02
CA ALA A 339 8.47 -39.51 -6.00
C ALA A 339 9.02 -40.89 -6.41
N GLN A 340 8.22 -41.66 -7.16
CA GLN A 340 8.76 -42.02 -8.47
C GLN A 340 8.08 -41.13 -9.50
N PRO A 341 8.83 -40.25 -10.20
CA PRO A 341 8.26 -39.44 -11.27
C PRO A 341 7.55 -40.40 -12.21
N PRO A 342 6.31 -40.11 -12.66
CA PRO A 342 5.56 -41.02 -13.51
C PRO A 342 6.46 -41.37 -14.70
N THR A 343 7.02 -42.59 -14.70
CA THR A 343 7.92 -43.05 -15.75
C THR A 343 7.18 -42.76 -17.04
N LYS A 344 7.73 -41.85 -17.85
CA LYS A 344 7.05 -41.27 -19.01
C LYS A 344 6.33 -42.42 -19.71
N LYS A 345 5.03 -42.33 -20.02
CA LYS A 345 4.26 -43.45 -20.62
C LYS A 345 5.00 -44.14 -21.79
N ASN A 346 5.92 -43.42 -22.45
CA ASN A 346 6.88 -43.94 -23.42
C ASN A 346 7.88 -44.99 -22.88
N GLN A 347 8.42 -44.87 -21.67
CA GLN A 347 9.30 -45.86 -21.05
C GLN A 347 8.56 -47.16 -20.74
N LYS A 348 7.34 -47.09 -20.19
CA LYS A 348 6.51 -48.28 -19.95
C LYS A 348 6.10 -48.98 -21.25
N ARG A 349 5.82 -48.20 -22.32
CA ARG A 349 5.60 -48.74 -23.67
C ARG A 349 6.87 -49.36 -24.27
N LYS A 350 8.04 -48.74 -24.07
CA LYS A 350 9.34 -49.28 -24.49
C LYS A 350 9.69 -50.58 -23.75
N LEU A 351 9.47 -50.65 -22.43
CA LEU A 351 9.68 -51.87 -21.64
C LEU A 351 8.75 -52.99 -22.05
N ARG A 352 7.45 -52.72 -22.26
CA ARG A 352 6.51 -53.72 -22.79
C ARG A 352 6.90 -54.19 -24.19
N LYS A 353 7.35 -53.28 -25.06
CA LYS A 353 7.82 -53.63 -26.41
C LYS A 353 9.13 -54.45 -26.36
N LYS A 354 9.99 -54.19 -25.38
CA LYS A 354 11.22 -54.96 -25.14
C LYS A 354 10.92 -56.37 -24.64
N MET A 355 10.07 -56.51 -23.61
CA MET A 355 9.66 -57.82 -23.10
C MET A 355 8.94 -58.67 -24.16
N MET A 356 8.04 -58.08 -24.95
CA MET A 356 7.39 -58.79 -26.08
C MET A 356 8.41 -59.28 -27.12
N LYS A 357 9.45 -58.48 -27.40
CA LYS A 357 10.51 -58.84 -28.35
C LYS A 357 11.42 -59.96 -27.80
N GLU A 358 11.70 -59.98 -26.50
CA GLU A 358 12.48 -61.03 -25.86
C GLU A 358 11.69 -62.35 -25.80
N MET A 359 10.40 -62.31 -25.49
CA MET A 359 9.54 -63.51 -25.50
C MET A 359 9.34 -64.12 -26.90
N THR A 360 9.50 -63.34 -27.97
CA THR A 360 9.38 -63.84 -29.36
C THR A 360 10.72 -64.29 -29.95
N ALA A 361 11.85 -63.92 -29.34
CA ALA A 361 13.18 -64.29 -29.81
C ALA A 361 13.69 -65.63 -29.23
N GLY A 362 13.17 -66.06 -28.07
CA GLY A 362 13.63 -67.28 -27.38
C GLY A 362 13.00 -68.60 -27.85
N GLY A 363 12.40 -68.66 -29.04
CA GLY A 363 11.65 -69.85 -29.52
C GLY A 363 12.15 -70.42 -30.85
N LYS A 364 13.44 -70.29 -31.17
CA LYS A 364 13.98 -70.72 -32.48
C LYS A 364 15.25 -71.55 -32.43
N ASP A 365 15.55 -72.14 -31.27
CA ASP A 365 16.61 -73.14 -31.14
C ASP A 365 15.95 -74.47 -30.74
N GLU A 366 15.41 -75.17 -31.74
CA GLU A 366 15.18 -76.63 -31.73
C GLU A 366 15.07 -77.15 -33.17
#